data_AF-A0A9P3K9P4-F1
#
_entry.id   AF-A0A9P3K9P4-F1
#
_cell.length_a   1.000
_cell.length_b   1.000
_cell.length_c   1.000
_cell.angle_alpha   90.00
_cell.angle_beta   90.00
_cell.angle_gamma   90.00
#
_symmetry.space_group_name_H-M   'P 1'
#
loop_
_entity.id
_entity.type
_entity.pdbx_description
1 polymer ?
#
loop_
_entity_poly.entity_id
_entity_poly.type
_entity_poly.pdbx_seq_one_letter_code
_entity_poly.pdbx_strand_id
1 'polypeptide(L)'
;LTHFWRSGQKEGVLGYWKGNLPQVIRIIPYSAVQLFAYEMYKKAFLGKNEELSVPARLAAGACAGMTSTLITYPLDVLRLRLAVDPASRSMRAVALGMIREEGVLSFYKGLAPSLISIAPYIALNFCAFDLIKRSIPEKYRKTPQASFVTALCATTFATVMCYPLDTVRRQMQMKGSPFNSVFDAIPGIIARDGVVGLYRGFIANALKNLPNSSIRLTTYDTVKQLIASSREEYAKLVKEREAQIGVQ
;
A
#
# COMPACT_ATOMS: atom_id res chain seq x y z
N LEU A 1 7.64 -22.48 7.12
CA LEU A 1 8.83 -22.90 6.32
C LEU A 1 8.66 -24.30 5.74
N THR A 2 8.26 -25.29 6.53
CA THR A 2 7.92 -26.66 6.06
C THR A 2 6.84 -26.70 4.97
N HIS A 3 5.76 -25.91 5.08
CA HIS A 3 4.75 -25.80 4.01
C HIS A 3 5.28 -25.16 2.72
N PHE A 4 6.20 -24.19 2.82
CA PHE A 4 6.81 -23.52 1.66
C PHE A 4 7.70 -24.50 0.88
N TRP A 5 8.53 -25.27 1.60
CA TRP A 5 9.40 -26.28 1.02
C TRP A 5 8.60 -27.43 0.37
N ARG A 6 7.49 -27.85 1.01
CA ARG A 6 6.57 -28.86 0.45
C ARG A 6 5.88 -28.39 -0.83
N SER A 7 5.55 -27.10 -0.93
CA SER A 7 4.96 -26.51 -2.14
C SER A 7 5.93 -26.53 -3.31
N GLY A 8 7.21 -26.19 -3.07
CA GLY A 8 8.25 -26.22 -4.10
C GLY A 8 8.56 -27.61 -4.64
N GLN A 9 8.52 -28.63 -3.78
CA GLN A 9 8.74 -30.02 -4.21
C GLN A 9 7.57 -30.63 -4.99
N LYS A 10 6.32 -30.20 -4.72
CA LYS A 10 5.12 -30.75 -5.37
C LYS A 10 4.77 -30.07 -6.70
N GLU A 11 5.02 -28.77 -6.82
CA GLU A 11 4.56 -27.97 -7.97
C GLU A 11 5.71 -27.36 -8.80
N GLY A 12 6.96 -27.60 -8.41
CA GLY A 12 8.14 -27.02 -9.04
C GLY A 12 8.26 -25.50 -8.85
N VAL A 13 9.23 -24.89 -9.54
CA VAL A 13 9.51 -23.44 -9.43
C VAL A 13 8.32 -22.57 -9.88
N LEU A 14 7.53 -23.07 -10.85
CA LEU A 14 6.31 -22.41 -11.33
C LEU A 14 5.18 -22.41 -10.29
N GLY A 15 5.18 -23.34 -9.34
CA GLY A 15 4.25 -23.35 -8.21
C GLY A 15 4.36 -22.11 -7.33
N TYR A 16 5.54 -21.49 -7.23
CA TYR A 16 5.73 -20.24 -6.48
C TYR A 16 5.12 -19.01 -7.17
N TRP A 17 4.88 -19.09 -8.49
CA TRP A 17 4.30 -18.01 -9.28
C TRP A 17 2.78 -18.14 -9.51
N LYS A 18 2.19 -19.30 -9.17
CA LYS A 18 0.73 -19.48 -9.16
C LYS A 18 0.09 -18.46 -8.21
N GLY A 19 -0.79 -17.63 -8.75
CA GLY A 19 -1.47 -16.56 -8.01
C GLY A 19 -0.82 -15.17 -8.12
N ASN A 20 0.39 -15.07 -8.70
CA ASN A 20 1.02 -13.76 -8.94
C ASN A 20 0.35 -12.99 -10.10
N LEU A 21 -0.17 -13.69 -11.12
CA LEU A 21 -0.88 -13.04 -12.24
C LEU A 21 -2.14 -12.26 -11.78
N PRO A 22 -3.06 -12.83 -10.97
CA PRO A 22 -4.14 -12.05 -10.35
C PRO A 22 -3.66 -10.90 -9.45
N GLN A 23 -2.49 -11.05 -8.81
CA GLN A 23 -1.90 -9.98 -7.99
C GLN A 23 -1.45 -8.80 -8.87
N VAL A 24 -0.83 -9.07 -10.02
CA VAL A 24 -0.38 -8.03 -10.97
C VAL A 24 -1.57 -7.32 -11.61
N ILE A 25 -2.59 -8.06 -12.05
CA ILE A 25 -3.83 -7.50 -12.62
C ILE A 25 -4.51 -6.55 -11.63
N ARG A 26 -4.38 -6.79 -10.31
CA ARG A 26 -4.89 -5.89 -9.27
C ARG A 26 -4.01 -4.66 -9.05
N ILE A 27 -2.68 -4.83 -9.07
CA ILE A 27 -1.75 -3.73 -8.79
C ILE A 27 -1.88 -2.63 -9.85
N ILE A 28 -2.14 -2.99 -11.11
CA ILE A 28 -2.20 -2.01 -12.21
C ILE A 28 -3.32 -0.96 -12.02
N PRO A 29 -4.61 -1.33 -11.85
CA PRO A 29 -5.68 -0.36 -11.59
C PRO A 29 -5.46 0.38 -10.27
N TYR A 30 -5.02 -0.31 -9.23
CA TYR A 30 -4.75 0.31 -7.93
C TYR A 30 -3.70 1.41 -8.03
N SER A 31 -2.56 1.12 -8.67
CA SER A 31 -1.48 2.08 -8.86
C SER A 31 -1.87 3.23 -9.79
N ALA A 32 -2.64 2.97 -10.85
CA ALA A 32 -3.14 4.02 -11.74
C ALA A 32 -4.03 5.03 -10.99
N VAL A 33 -5.03 4.55 -10.27
CA VAL A 33 -5.93 5.40 -9.47
C VAL A 33 -5.16 6.10 -8.36
N GLN A 34 -4.22 5.41 -7.69
CA GLN A 34 -3.41 5.99 -6.63
C GLN A 34 -2.53 7.12 -7.15
N LEU A 35 -1.87 6.97 -8.30
CA LEU A 35 -1.02 8.02 -8.88
C LEU A 35 -1.86 9.22 -9.31
N PHE A 36 -2.99 8.97 -9.98
CA PHE A 36 -3.92 10.02 -10.39
C PHE A 36 -4.45 10.81 -9.19
N ALA A 37 -4.95 10.11 -8.17
CA ALA A 37 -5.43 10.73 -6.93
C ALA A 37 -4.30 11.48 -6.21
N TYR A 38 -3.08 10.94 -6.19
CA TYR A 38 -1.91 11.60 -5.60
C TYR A 38 -1.58 12.92 -6.32
N GLU A 39 -1.69 12.98 -7.64
CA GLU A 39 -1.53 14.23 -8.38
C GLU A 39 -2.63 15.24 -8.10
N MET A 40 -3.88 14.80 -8.02
CA MET A 40 -4.99 15.67 -7.64
C MET A 40 -4.80 16.24 -6.23
N TYR A 41 -4.48 15.40 -5.25
CA TYR A 41 -4.27 15.85 -3.87
C TYR A 41 -3.01 16.70 -3.73
N LYS A 42 -1.92 16.40 -4.45
CA LYS A 42 -0.74 17.27 -4.48
C LYS A 42 -1.13 18.68 -4.94
N LYS A 43 -1.90 18.80 -6.03
CA LYS A 43 -2.39 20.09 -6.55
C LYS A 43 -3.32 20.79 -5.55
N ALA A 44 -4.17 20.05 -4.86
CA ALA A 44 -5.04 20.60 -3.82
C ALA A 44 -4.28 21.08 -2.56
N PHE A 45 -3.18 20.40 -2.20
CA PHE A 45 -2.34 20.74 -1.05
C PHE A 45 -1.12 21.61 -1.40
N LEU A 46 -1.02 22.10 -2.65
CA LEU A 46 0.05 22.97 -3.09
C LEU A 46 -0.10 24.33 -2.39
N GLY A 47 0.90 24.71 -1.59
CA GLY A 47 0.92 25.97 -0.87
C GLY A 47 1.42 27.14 -1.73
N LYS A 48 1.34 28.37 -1.20
CA LYS A 48 1.73 29.62 -1.87
C LYS A 48 3.19 29.70 -2.39
N ASN A 49 4.07 28.80 -1.96
CA ASN A 49 5.50 28.81 -2.29
C ASN A 49 5.92 27.75 -3.33
N GLU A 50 4.97 27.11 -4.04
CA GLU A 50 5.19 26.04 -5.04
C GLU A 50 5.92 24.76 -4.53
N GLU A 51 6.47 24.78 -3.31
CA GLU A 51 7.06 23.60 -2.67
C GLU A 51 6.06 22.89 -1.75
N LEU A 52 5.72 21.64 -2.10
CA LEU A 52 4.94 20.76 -1.24
C LEU A 52 5.75 20.37 0.02
N SER A 53 5.23 20.73 1.19
CA SER A 53 5.79 20.31 2.48
C SER A 53 5.72 18.77 2.62
N VAL A 54 6.68 18.16 3.32
CA VAL A 54 6.67 16.70 3.57
C VAL A 54 5.37 16.19 4.22
N PRO A 55 4.77 16.87 5.22
CA PRO A 55 3.45 16.45 5.72
C PRO A 55 2.37 16.55 4.63
N ALA A 56 2.35 17.61 3.81
CA ALA A 56 1.40 17.70 2.70
C ALA A 56 1.58 16.57 1.67
N ARG A 57 2.83 16.15 1.39
CA ARG A 57 3.12 14.98 0.52
C ARG A 57 2.64 13.69 1.15
N LEU A 58 2.86 13.50 2.45
CA LEU A 58 2.34 12.34 3.18
C LEU A 58 0.82 12.33 3.20
N ALA A 59 0.18 13.50 3.32
CA ALA A 59 -1.28 13.63 3.39
C ALA A 59 -1.89 13.31 2.03
N ALA A 60 -1.34 13.90 0.97
CA ALA A 60 -1.70 13.58 -0.40
C ALA A 60 -1.54 12.07 -0.67
N GLY A 61 -0.44 11.46 -0.20
CA GLY A 61 -0.20 10.02 -0.34
C GLY A 61 -1.22 9.15 0.42
N ALA A 62 -1.55 9.54 1.65
CA ALA A 62 -2.54 8.84 2.48
C ALA A 62 -3.95 8.94 1.88
N CYS A 63 -4.40 10.14 1.51
CA CYS A 63 -5.68 10.37 0.85
C CYS A 63 -5.74 9.65 -0.50
N ALA A 64 -4.68 9.69 -1.29
CA ALA A 64 -4.61 8.95 -2.56
C ALA A 64 -4.74 7.44 -2.36
N GLY A 65 -4.08 6.89 -1.34
CA GLY A 65 -4.19 5.47 -0.98
C GLY A 65 -5.58 5.08 -0.49
N MET A 66 -6.26 5.96 0.26
CA MET A 66 -7.65 5.74 0.68
C MET A 66 -8.61 5.77 -0.52
N THR A 67 -8.49 6.77 -1.38
CA THR A 67 -9.33 6.91 -2.57
C THR A 67 -9.12 5.77 -3.55
N SER A 68 -7.87 5.34 -3.78
CA SER A 68 -7.61 4.16 -4.60
C SER A 68 -8.21 2.90 -3.98
N THR A 69 -8.07 2.71 -2.67
CA THR A 69 -8.66 1.58 -1.96
C THR A 69 -10.18 1.59 -2.07
N LEU A 70 -10.85 2.73 -1.96
CA LEU A 70 -12.30 2.85 -2.09
C LEU A 70 -12.78 2.47 -3.49
N ILE A 71 -12.09 2.98 -4.52
CA ILE A 71 -12.44 2.72 -5.93
C ILE A 71 -12.18 1.25 -6.30
N THR A 72 -11.07 0.66 -5.81
CA THR A 72 -10.73 -0.74 -6.11
C THR A 72 -11.32 -1.75 -5.14
N TYR A 73 -12.04 -1.30 -4.09
CA TYR A 73 -12.57 -2.16 -3.04
C TYR A 73 -13.45 -3.32 -3.58
N PRO A 74 -14.36 -3.10 -4.56
CA PRO A 74 -15.16 -4.18 -5.13
C PRO A 74 -14.31 -5.27 -5.82
N LEU A 75 -13.23 -4.89 -6.48
CA LEU A 75 -12.31 -5.81 -7.14
C LEU A 75 -11.52 -6.63 -6.12
N ASP A 76 -11.14 -6.02 -4.99
CA ASP A 76 -10.47 -6.71 -3.89
C ASP A 76 -11.39 -7.76 -3.26
N VAL A 77 -12.66 -7.44 -3.01
CA VAL A 77 -13.65 -8.39 -2.46
C VAL A 77 -13.91 -9.55 -3.43
N LEU A 78 -14.12 -9.26 -4.72
CA LEU A 78 -14.31 -10.29 -5.76
C LEU A 78 -13.15 -11.27 -5.81
N ARG A 79 -11.92 -10.75 -5.76
CA ARG A 79 -10.72 -11.56 -5.75
C ARG A 79 -10.62 -12.43 -4.50
N LEU A 80 -10.90 -11.87 -3.32
CA LEU A 80 -10.86 -12.63 -2.07
C LEU A 80 -11.86 -13.79 -2.11
N ARG A 81 -13.06 -13.58 -2.66
CA ARG A 81 -14.06 -14.64 -2.86
C ARG A 81 -13.57 -15.70 -3.86
N LEU A 82 -13.02 -15.29 -5.01
CA LEU A 82 -12.44 -16.21 -6.01
C LEU A 82 -11.26 -17.04 -5.46
N ALA A 83 -10.41 -16.44 -4.61
CA ALA A 83 -9.25 -17.14 -4.05
C ALA A 83 -9.64 -18.21 -3.03
N VAL A 84 -10.83 -18.07 -2.45
CA VAL A 84 -11.36 -18.91 -1.39
C VAL A 84 -12.31 -19.98 -1.94
N ASP A 85 -12.93 -19.74 -3.09
CA ASP A 85 -13.85 -20.67 -3.74
C ASP A 85 -13.18 -21.34 -4.96
N PRO A 86 -12.68 -22.58 -4.81
CA PRO A 86 -12.05 -23.30 -5.92
C PRO A 86 -13.04 -23.76 -7.00
N ALA A 87 -14.36 -23.65 -6.80
CA ALA A 87 -15.38 -24.07 -7.77
C ALA A 87 -15.68 -22.98 -8.82
N SER A 88 -15.52 -21.70 -8.48
CA SER A 88 -15.88 -20.59 -9.37
C SER A 88 -14.72 -20.19 -10.29
N ARG A 89 -14.81 -20.62 -11.56
CA ARG A 89 -13.78 -20.39 -12.59
C ARG A 89 -13.74 -18.96 -13.16
N SER A 90 -14.74 -18.12 -12.88
CA SER A 90 -14.88 -16.79 -13.51
C SER A 90 -15.31 -15.71 -12.54
N MET A 91 -14.63 -14.56 -12.59
CA MET A 91 -14.92 -13.37 -11.79
C MET A 91 -16.35 -12.84 -12.00
N ARG A 92 -16.90 -13.02 -13.21
CA ARG A 92 -18.28 -12.63 -13.51
C ARG A 92 -19.30 -13.50 -12.77
N ALA A 93 -19.04 -14.80 -12.67
CA ALA A 93 -19.93 -15.74 -11.98
C ALA A 93 -19.99 -15.43 -10.47
N VAL A 94 -18.83 -15.13 -9.87
CA VAL A 94 -18.77 -14.71 -8.46
C VAL A 94 -19.46 -13.37 -8.25
N ALA A 95 -19.25 -12.38 -9.14
CA ALA A 95 -19.93 -11.09 -9.05
C ALA A 95 -21.46 -11.22 -9.12
N LEU A 96 -21.96 -12.00 -10.08
CA LEU A 96 -23.40 -12.25 -10.23
C LEU A 96 -23.98 -13.03 -9.04
N GLY A 97 -23.25 -14.02 -8.52
CA GLY A 97 -23.63 -14.76 -7.31
C GLY A 97 -23.73 -13.83 -6.10
N MET A 98 -22.71 -12.99 -5.87
CA MET A 98 -22.72 -12.00 -4.78
C MET A 98 -23.89 -11.02 -4.87
N ILE A 99 -24.20 -10.52 -6.07
CA ILE A 99 -25.33 -9.60 -6.27
C ILE A 99 -26.66 -10.31 -5.98
N ARG A 100 -26.82 -11.57 -6.42
CA ARG A 100 -28.07 -12.33 -6.25
C ARG A 100 -28.30 -12.79 -4.81
N GLU A 101 -27.24 -13.18 -4.10
CA GLU A 101 -27.34 -13.76 -2.76
C GLU A 101 -27.20 -12.73 -1.62
N GLU A 102 -26.29 -11.77 -1.77
CA GLU A 102 -25.94 -10.83 -0.69
C GLU A 102 -26.24 -9.36 -1.04
N GLY A 103 -26.65 -9.07 -2.28
CA GLY A 103 -26.92 -7.73 -2.78
C GLY A 103 -25.67 -6.90 -3.12
N VAL A 104 -25.86 -5.68 -3.62
CA VAL A 104 -24.76 -4.78 -4.07
C VAL A 104 -23.90 -4.25 -2.90
N LEU A 105 -24.44 -4.21 -1.69
CA LEU A 105 -23.70 -3.81 -0.48
C LEU A 105 -22.62 -4.81 -0.08
N SER A 106 -22.70 -6.06 -0.56
CA SER A 106 -21.71 -7.11 -0.28
C SER A 106 -20.29 -6.74 -0.76
N PHE A 107 -20.18 -5.96 -1.83
CA PHE A 107 -18.90 -5.49 -2.37
C PHE A 107 -18.17 -4.51 -1.46
N TYR A 108 -18.87 -3.85 -0.52
CA TYR A 108 -18.29 -2.91 0.43
C TYR A 108 -18.27 -3.43 1.88
N LYS A 109 -18.67 -4.70 2.07
CA LYS A 109 -18.65 -5.36 3.38
C LYS A 109 -17.20 -5.42 3.88
N GLY A 110 -16.95 -4.91 5.09
CA GLY A 110 -15.60 -4.77 5.67
C GLY A 110 -14.87 -3.44 5.39
N LEU A 111 -15.51 -2.50 4.67
CA LEU A 111 -14.95 -1.16 4.50
C LEU A 111 -14.89 -0.39 5.83
N ALA A 112 -15.92 -0.52 6.67
CA ALA A 112 -15.97 0.14 7.99
C ALA A 112 -14.76 -0.21 8.90
N PRO A 113 -14.43 -1.49 9.18
CA PRO A 113 -13.23 -1.82 9.97
C PRO A 113 -11.93 -1.41 9.28
N SER A 114 -11.91 -1.36 7.94
CA SER A 114 -10.77 -0.83 7.19
C SER A 114 -10.56 0.67 7.42
N LEU A 115 -11.63 1.47 7.35
CA LEU A 115 -11.58 2.91 7.57
C LEU A 115 -11.25 3.27 9.03
N ILE A 116 -11.86 2.55 9.99
CA ILE A 116 -11.58 2.71 11.43
C ILE A 116 -10.12 2.40 11.76
N SER A 117 -9.47 1.51 11.01
CA SER A 117 -8.04 1.21 11.22
C SER A 117 -7.11 2.24 10.57
N ILE A 118 -7.52 2.81 9.43
CA ILE A 118 -6.70 3.74 8.65
C ILE A 118 -6.72 5.15 9.27
N ALA A 119 -7.85 5.62 9.78
CA ALA A 119 -7.98 6.98 10.30
C ALA A 119 -7.05 7.29 11.49
N PRO A 120 -6.94 6.45 12.53
CA PRO A 120 -6.02 6.67 13.65
C PRO A 120 -4.55 6.63 13.22
N TYR A 121 -4.22 5.76 12.27
CA TYR A 121 -2.87 5.65 11.71
C TYR A 121 -2.46 6.96 11.02
N ILE A 122 -3.35 7.52 10.20
CA ILE A 122 -3.11 8.81 9.53
C ILE A 122 -2.94 9.92 10.58
N ALA A 123 -3.86 10.02 11.55
CA ALA A 123 -3.82 11.05 12.58
C ALA A 123 -2.54 11.00 13.43
N LEU A 124 -2.15 9.81 13.91
CA LEU A 124 -0.94 9.63 14.71
C LEU A 124 0.33 9.89 13.90
N ASN A 125 0.37 9.50 12.62
CA ASN A 125 1.51 9.79 11.76
C ASN A 125 1.68 11.32 11.60
N PHE A 126 0.59 12.05 11.35
CA PHE A 126 0.66 13.52 11.26
C PHE A 126 1.09 14.19 12.55
N CYS A 127 0.50 13.76 13.67
CA CYS A 127 0.84 14.28 14.98
C CYS A 127 2.32 14.03 15.30
N ALA A 128 2.79 12.79 15.15
CA ALA A 128 4.19 12.42 15.39
C ALA A 128 5.14 13.17 14.44
N PHE A 129 4.78 13.33 13.17
CA PHE A 129 5.58 14.08 12.21
C PHE A 129 5.73 15.55 12.61
N ASP A 130 4.63 16.21 12.98
CA ASP A 130 4.65 17.62 13.37
C ASP A 130 5.45 17.83 14.66
N LEU A 131 5.26 16.95 15.66
CA LEU A 131 6.01 16.99 16.91
C LEU A 131 7.52 16.81 16.69
N ILE A 132 7.94 15.76 15.97
CA ILE A 132 9.36 15.50 15.70
C ILE A 132 9.95 16.66 14.88
N LYS A 133 9.22 17.19 13.90
CA LYS A 133 9.70 18.30 13.07
C LYS A 133 9.78 19.64 13.82
N ARG A 134 9.00 19.84 14.88
CA ARG A 134 9.12 20.99 15.81
C ARG A 134 10.34 20.89 16.72
N SER A 135 10.75 19.68 17.08
CA SER A 135 11.94 19.46 17.91
C SER A 135 13.26 19.62 17.15
N ILE A 136 13.25 19.64 15.81
CA ILE A 136 14.46 19.79 14.98
C ILE A 136 14.81 21.28 14.82
N PRO A 137 16.10 21.68 15.00
CA PRO A 137 16.54 23.06 14.79
C PRO A 137 16.20 23.59 13.39
N GLU A 138 15.82 24.86 13.29
CA GLU A 138 15.38 25.48 12.01
C GLU A 138 16.37 25.27 10.86
N LYS A 139 17.67 25.27 11.17
CA LYS A 139 18.77 25.07 10.21
C LYS A 139 18.67 23.76 9.42
N TYR A 140 18.08 22.71 10.00
CA TYR A 140 17.93 21.39 9.38
C TYR A 140 16.50 21.09 8.94
N ARG A 141 15.53 21.94 9.30
CA ARG A 141 14.09 21.71 9.11
C ARG A 141 13.65 21.70 7.64
N LYS A 142 14.38 22.42 6.79
CA LYS A 142 14.17 22.49 5.34
C LYS A 142 14.98 21.46 4.55
N THR A 143 15.92 20.76 5.19
CA THR A 143 16.71 19.74 4.51
C THR A 143 15.81 18.54 4.13
N PRO A 144 15.83 18.09 2.85
CA PRO A 144 15.04 16.93 2.41
C PRO A 144 15.34 15.66 3.21
N GLN A 145 16.61 15.43 3.55
CA GLN A 145 17.07 14.28 4.34
C GLN A 145 16.49 14.28 5.76
N ALA A 146 16.56 15.42 6.46
CA ALA A 146 16.02 15.53 7.82
C ALA A 146 14.49 15.32 7.84
N SER A 147 13.78 15.84 6.84
CA SER A 147 12.34 15.62 6.71
C SER A 147 11.99 14.17 6.38
N PHE A 148 12.82 13.47 5.61
CA PHE A 148 12.65 12.05 5.33
C PHE A 148 12.85 11.19 6.59
N VAL A 149 13.90 11.45 7.36
CA VAL A 149 14.14 10.74 8.64
C VAL A 149 13.00 11.00 9.63
N THR A 150 12.53 12.24 9.72
CA THR A 150 11.35 12.60 10.52
C THR A 150 10.11 11.81 10.09
N ALA A 151 9.88 11.69 8.78
CA ALA A 151 8.77 10.91 8.22
C ALA A 151 8.86 9.43 8.56
N LEU A 152 10.06 8.84 8.48
CA LEU A 152 10.29 7.46 8.85
C LEU A 152 10.00 7.23 10.34
N CYS A 153 10.56 8.05 11.23
CA CYS A 153 10.33 7.92 12.67
C CYS A 153 8.85 8.06 13.03
N ALA A 154 8.17 9.06 12.47
CA ALA A 154 6.74 9.28 12.67
C ALA A 154 5.91 8.09 12.18
N THR A 155 6.23 7.56 11.00
CA THR A 155 5.52 6.43 10.39
C THR A 155 5.74 5.15 11.20
N THR A 156 6.97 4.88 11.65
CA THR A 156 7.27 3.72 12.49
C THR A 156 6.54 3.82 13.82
N PHE A 157 6.55 4.99 14.47
CA PHE A 157 5.82 5.22 15.71
C PHE A 157 4.31 4.99 15.53
N ALA A 158 3.70 5.59 14.51
CA ALA A 158 2.28 5.40 14.20
C ALA A 158 1.96 3.93 13.89
N THR A 159 2.85 3.23 13.18
CA THR A 159 2.68 1.79 12.87
C THR A 159 2.69 0.94 14.14
N VAL A 160 3.62 1.20 15.07
CA VAL A 160 3.72 0.46 16.35
C VAL A 160 2.48 0.68 17.21
N MET A 161 1.99 1.92 17.28
CA MET A 161 0.81 2.28 18.08
C MET A 161 -0.50 1.76 17.46
N CYS A 162 -0.63 1.77 16.13
CA CYS A 162 -1.83 1.30 15.44
C CYS A 162 -1.78 -0.18 15.04
N TYR A 163 -0.70 -0.90 15.35
CA TYR A 163 -0.58 -2.31 15.00
C TYR A 163 -1.71 -3.19 15.55
N PRO A 164 -2.20 -2.98 16.79
CA PRO A 164 -3.37 -3.72 17.31
C PRO A 164 -4.62 -3.59 16.43
N LEU A 165 -4.90 -2.40 15.90
CA LEU A 165 -6.04 -2.17 15.02
C LEU A 165 -5.88 -2.87 13.67
N ASP A 166 -4.65 -2.89 13.14
CA ASP A 166 -4.32 -3.61 11.91
C ASP A 166 -4.48 -5.13 12.11
N THR A 167 -4.09 -5.67 13.27
CA THR A 167 -4.32 -7.08 13.63
C THR A 167 -5.81 -7.40 13.74
N VAL A 168 -6.60 -6.57 14.43
CA VAL A 168 -8.06 -6.73 14.56
C VAL A 168 -8.72 -6.72 13.18
N ARG A 169 -8.37 -5.75 12.33
CA ARG A 169 -8.87 -5.68 10.95
C ARG A 169 -8.58 -6.97 10.19
N ARG A 170 -7.34 -7.47 10.24
CA ARG A 170 -6.96 -8.71 9.55
C ARG A 170 -7.73 -9.91 10.07
N GLN A 171 -7.91 -10.05 11.38
CA GLN A 171 -8.69 -11.15 11.95
C GLN A 171 -10.17 -11.08 11.53
N MET A 172 -10.78 -9.89 11.55
CA MET A 172 -12.16 -9.71 11.10
C MET A 172 -12.35 -10.01 9.61
N GLN A 173 -11.31 -9.83 8.80
CA GLN A 173 -11.33 -10.14 7.36
C GLN A 173 -11.11 -11.63 7.05
N MET A 174 -10.72 -12.45 8.04
CA MET A 174 -10.57 -13.90 7.84
C MET A 174 -11.95 -14.58 7.78
N LYS A 175 -12.08 -15.57 6.88
CA LYS A 175 -13.30 -16.35 6.73
C LYS A 175 -13.58 -17.15 8.01
N GLY A 176 -14.77 -16.98 8.60
CA GLY A 176 -15.17 -17.61 9.86
C GLY A 176 -14.77 -16.84 11.13
N SER A 177 -14.47 -15.53 11.02
CA SER A 177 -14.23 -14.68 12.20
C SER A 177 -15.45 -14.69 13.14
N PRO A 178 -15.27 -14.97 14.45
CA PRO A 178 -16.35 -14.91 15.43
C PRO A 178 -16.75 -13.46 15.79
N PHE A 179 -15.96 -12.47 15.35
CA PHE A 179 -16.14 -11.07 15.74
C PHE A 179 -16.91 -10.27 14.70
N ASN A 180 -18.01 -9.65 15.13
CA ASN A 180 -18.85 -8.79 14.29
C ASN A 180 -18.45 -7.31 14.31
N SER A 181 -17.66 -6.88 15.30
CA SER A 181 -17.28 -5.48 15.49
C SER A 181 -15.85 -5.34 16.03
N VAL A 182 -15.19 -4.23 15.70
CA VAL A 182 -13.82 -3.91 16.15
C VAL A 182 -13.76 -3.85 17.69
N PHE A 183 -14.78 -3.29 18.32
CA PHE A 183 -14.90 -3.17 19.78
C PHE A 183 -15.10 -4.51 20.50
N ASP A 184 -15.59 -5.53 19.81
CA ASP A 184 -15.76 -6.89 20.33
C ASP A 184 -14.51 -7.75 20.08
N ALA A 185 -13.85 -7.53 18.93
CA ALA A 185 -12.63 -8.23 18.55
C ALA A 185 -11.45 -7.93 19.50
N ILE A 186 -11.29 -6.69 19.98
CA ILE A 186 -10.18 -6.31 20.86
C ILE A 186 -10.20 -7.10 22.19
N PRO A 187 -11.27 -7.05 23.00
CA PRO A 187 -11.33 -7.82 24.25
C PRO A 187 -11.33 -9.33 23.98
N GLY A 188 -11.96 -9.81 22.90
CA GLY A 188 -11.94 -11.23 22.53
C GLY A 188 -10.54 -11.77 22.20
N ILE A 189 -9.71 -10.98 21.51
CA ILE A 189 -8.32 -11.34 21.22
C ILE A 189 -7.48 -11.35 22.49
N ILE A 190 -7.65 -10.35 23.35
CA ILE A 190 -6.91 -10.26 24.62
C ILE A 190 -7.27 -11.44 25.53
N ALA A 191 -8.55 -11.81 25.61
CA ALA A 191 -8.99 -12.95 26.41
C ALA A 191 -8.43 -14.29 25.90
N ARG A 192 -8.22 -14.44 24.59
CA ARG A 192 -7.77 -15.71 23.99
C ARG A 192 -6.25 -15.85 23.90
N ASP A 193 -5.55 -14.81 23.43
CA ASP A 193 -4.13 -14.84 23.07
C ASP A 193 -3.29 -13.82 23.86
N GLY A 194 -3.91 -13.06 24.79
CA GLY A 194 -3.26 -12.01 25.57
C GLY A 194 -2.90 -10.77 24.74
N VAL A 195 -2.21 -9.81 25.37
CA VAL A 195 -1.74 -8.58 24.70
C VAL A 195 -0.74 -8.87 23.56
N VAL A 196 0.03 -9.96 23.70
CA VAL A 196 0.94 -10.45 22.65
C VAL A 196 0.18 -10.88 21.39
N GLY A 197 -1.06 -11.35 21.54
CA GLY A 197 -1.96 -11.68 20.42
C GLY A 197 -2.20 -10.51 19.46
N LEU A 198 -2.26 -9.28 19.97
CA LEU A 198 -2.46 -8.06 19.17
C LEU A 198 -1.25 -7.69 18.31
N TYR A 199 -0.05 -8.13 18.70
CA TYR A 199 1.20 -7.92 17.95
C TYR A 199 1.64 -9.15 17.17
N ARG A 200 0.84 -10.23 17.19
CA ARG A 200 1.15 -11.48 16.50
C ARG A 200 1.24 -11.25 15.00
N GLY A 201 2.42 -11.55 14.45
CA GLY A 201 2.72 -11.33 13.03
C GLY A 201 3.43 -10.01 12.70
N PHE A 202 3.73 -9.14 13.68
CA PHE A 202 4.53 -7.93 13.46
C PHE A 202 5.89 -8.25 12.82
N ILE A 203 6.64 -9.19 13.41
CA ILE A 203 7.94 -9.61 12.90
C ILE A 203 7.81 -10.23 11.50
N ALA A 204 6.79 -11.07 11.27
CA ALA A 204 6.55 -11.67 9.97
C ALA A 204 6.20 -10.62 8.90
N ASN A 205 5.42 -9.60 9.26
CA ASN A 205 5.07 -8.49 8.38
C ASN A 205 6.30 -7.62 8.09
N ALA A 206 7.10 -7.28 9.10
CA ALA A 206 8.35 -6.54 8.94
C ALA A 206 9.34 -7.29 8.03
N LEU A 207 9.55 -8.58 8.28
CA LEU A 207 10.44 -9.43 7.48
C LEU A 207 9.97 -9.58 6.04
N LYS A 208 8.65 -9.59 5.80
CA LYS A 208 8.07 -9.59 4.44
C LYS A 208 8.24 -8.24 3.75
N ASN A 209 8.07 -7.14 4.48
CA ASN A 209 8.10 -5.78 3.92
C ASN A 209 9.51 -5.32 3.59
N LEU A 210 10.53 -5.80 4.31
CA LEU A 210 11.92 -5.46 4.07
C LEU A 210 12.38 -5.82 2.64
N PRO A 211 12.37 -7.09 2.17
CA PRO A 211 12.73 -7.43 0.80
C PRO A 211 11.85 -6.74 -0.23
N ASN A 212 10.54 -6.63 0.06
CA ASN A 212 9.58 -6.03 -0.85
C ASN A 212 9.87 -4.54 -1.10
N SER A 213 10.26 -3.80 -0.06
CA SER A 213 10.66 -2.39 -0.17
C SER A 213 12.03 -2.25 -0.82
N SER A 214 12.99 -3.11 -0.50
CA SER A 214 14.32 -3.10 -1.14
C SER A 214 14.21 -3.35 -2.64
N ILE A 215 13.52 -4.40 -3.07
CA ILE A 215 13.34 -4.72 -4.50
C ILE A 215 12.65 -3.55 -5.22
N ARG A 216 11.58 -2.98 -4.65
CA ARG A 216 10.90 -1.84 -5.26
C ARG A 216 11.81 -0.62 -5.44
N LEU A 217 12.60 -0.28 -4.42
CA LEU A 217 13.51 0.87 -4.49
C LEU A 217 14.63 0.62 -5.50
N THR A 218 15.28 -0.54 -5.45
CA THR A 218 16.33 -0.90 -6.41
C THR A 218 15.79 -0.92 -7.83
N THR A 219 14.64 -1.54 -8.09
CA THR A 219 14.01 -1.54 -9.41
C THR A 219 13.69 -0.11 -9.87
N TYR A 220 13.15 0.74 -8.99
CA TYR A 220 12.87 2.13 -9.32
C TYR A 220 14.15 2.89 -9.70
N ASP A 221 15.22 2.75 -8.92
CA ASP A 221 16.49 3.43 -9.16
C ASP A 221 17.15 2.96 -10.46
N THR A 222 17.18 1.65 -10.72
CA THR A 222 17.70 1.08 -11.97
C THR A 222 16.92 1.57 -13.18
N VAL A 223 15.59 1.52 -13.14
CA VAL A 223 14.74 1.99 -14.25
C VAL A 223 14.93 3.49 -14.48
N LYS A 224 15.05 4.29 -13.41
CA LYS A 224 15.28 5.73 -13.53
C LYS A 224 16.62 6.05 -14.16
N GLN A 225 17.68 5.31 -13.80
CA GLN A 225 19.00 5.45 -14.41
C GLN A 225 18.97 5.09 -15.90
N LEU A 226 18.29 4.00 -16.27
CA LEU A 226 18.12 3.61 -17.67
C LEU A 226 17.38 4.66 -18.49
N ILE A 227 16.29 5.24 -17.95
CA ILE A 227 15.55 6.31 -18.64
C ILE A 227 16.43 7.56 -18.80
N ALA A 228 17.26 7.89 -17.80
CA ALA A 228 18.18 9.02 -17.87
C ALA A 228 19.24 8.81 -18.96
N SER A 229 19.87 7.64 -19.01
CA SER A 229 20.87 7.32 -20.04
C SER A 229 20.27 7.33 -21.44
N SER A 230 19.07 6.76 -21.63
CA SER A 230 18.40 6.80 -22.93
C SER A 230 18.03 8.23 -23.36
N ARG A 231 17.66 9.11 -22.42
CA ARG A 231 17.39 10.53 -22.73
C ARG A 231 18.66 11.26 -23.17
N GLU A 232 19.78 11.00 -22.52
CA GLU A 232 21.08 11.57 -22.90
C GLU A 232 21.54 11.10 -24.29
N GLU A 233 21.39 9.81 -24.58
CA GLU A 233 21.70 9.22 -25.88
C GLU A 233 20.82 9.82 -26.98
N TYR A 234 19.51 9.92 -26.74
CA TYR A 234 18.58 10.55 -27.69
C TYR A 234 18.92 12.02 -27.94
N ALA A 235 19.30 12.77 -26.90
CA ALA A 235 19.71 14.16 -27.02
C ALA A 235 21.00 14.34 -27.84
N LYS A 236 21.95 13.39 -27.75
CA LYS A 236 23.15 13.37 -28.61
C LYS A 236 22.79 13.13 -30.08
N LEU A 237 21.96 12.13 -30.35
CA LEU A 237 21.51 11.80 -31.72
C LEU A 237 20.76 12.96 -32.38
N VAL A 238 19.92 13.68 -31.63
CA VAL A 238 19.20 14.86 -32.14
C VAL A 238 20.19 15.98 -32.49
N LYS A 239 21.17 16.27 -31.62
CA LYS A 239 22.20 17.28 -31.89
C LYS A 239 23.08 16.94 -33.10
N GLU A 240 23.46 15.68 -33.26
CA GLU A 240 24.22 15.21 -34.43
C GLU A 240 23.42 15.41 -35.71
N ARG A 241 22.11 15.11 -35.68
CA ARG A 241 21.23 15.30 -36.83
C ARG A 241 21.00 16.78 -37.16
N GLU A 242 20.85 17.64 -36.16
CA GLU A 242 20.73 19.09 -36.35
C GLU A 242 22.03 19.70 -36.90
N ALA A 243 23.20 19.24 -36.43
CA ALA A 243 24.49 19.64 -36.98
C ALA A 243 24.69 19.19 -38.44
N GLN A 244 24.13 18.06 -38.84
CA GLN A 244 24.15 17.60 -40.24
C GLN A 244 23.21 18.41 -41.15
N ILE A 245 22.07 18.88 -40.63
CA ILE A 245 21.08 19.64 -41.40
C ILE A 245 21.45 21.13 -41.51
N GLY A 246 22.08 21.72 -40.48
CA GLY A 246 22.50 23.12 -40.47
C GLY A 246 23.81 23.43 -41.21
N VAL A 247 24.40 22.44 -41.88
CA VAL A 247 25.63 22.57 -42.69
C VAL A 247 25.31 22.51 -44.20
N GLN A 248 24.04 22.45 -44.59
CA GLN A 248 23.56 22.70 -45.97
C GLN A 248 23.06 24.13 -46.13
#